data_AF-A0A8T5NFA8-F1
#
_entry.id   AF-A0A8T5NFA8-F1
#
_cell.length_a   1.000
_cell.length_b   1.000
_cell.length_c   1.000
_cell.angle_alpha   90.00
_cell.angle_beta   90.00
_cell.angle_gamma   90.00
#
_symmetry.space_group_name_H-M   'P 1'
#
loop_
_entity.id
_entity.type
_entity.pdbx_description
1 polymer ?
#
loop_
_entity_poly.entity_id
_entity_poly.type
_entity_poly.pdbx_seq_one_letter_code
_entity_poly.pdbx_strand_id
1 'polypeptide(L)' 'MVKGVPDEAMEKILAQIPLRRLGKASEVAATVAYLTSQDGDYITGQVIDINGGLYI' A
#
# COMPACT_ATOMS: atom_id res chain seq x y z
N MET A 1 -7.29 -0.69 -11.11
CA MET A 1 -6.80 -2.07 -11.32
C MET A 1 -5.91 -2.06 -12.54
N VAL A 2 -4.69 -2.59 -12.44
CA VAL A 2 -3.71 -2.56 -13.54
C VAL A 2 -4.17 -3.53 -14.63
N LYS A 3 -4.92 -3.00 -15.61
CA LYS A 3 -5.33 -3.77 -16.80
C LYS A 3 -4.13 -3.93 -17.72
N GLY A 4 -3.88 -5.16 -18.19
CA GLY A 4 -2.88 -5.42 -19.23
C GLY A 4 -1.53 -5.96 -18.76
N VAL A 5 -1.37 -6.35 -17.50
CA VAL A 5 -0.18 -7.08 -17.04
C VAL A 5 -0.37 -8.56 -17.35
N PRO A 6 0.55 -9.22 -18.07
CA PRO A 6 0.52 -10.67 -18.28
C PRO A 6 0.53 -11.42 -16.94
N ASP A 7 -0.20 -12.53 -16.85
CA ASP A 7 -0.40 -13.26 -15.58
C ASP A 7 0.93 -13.69 -14.93
N GLU A 8 1.90 -14.15 -15.71
CA GLU A 8 3.22 -14.54 -15.19
C GLU A 8 3.99 -13.34 -14.58
N ALA A 9 3.84 -12.15 -15.17
CA ALA A 9 4.43 -10.93 -14.62
C ALA A 9 3.71 -10.50 -13.34
N MET A 10 2.38 -10.68 -13.27
CA MET A 10 1.61 -10.44 -12.06
C MET A 10 2.04 -11.37 -10.93
N GLU A 11 2.23 -12.67 -11.18
CA GLU A 11 2.68 -13.61 -10.16
C GLU A 11 4.06 -13.26 -9.60
N LYS A 12 5.00 -12.86 -10.48
CA LYS A 12 6.34 -12.40 -10.05
C LYS A 12 6.27 -11.17 -9.14
N ILE A 13 5.37 -10.23 -9.43
CA ILE A 13 5.15 -9.05 -8.58
C ILE A 13 4.55 -9.48 -7.24
N LEU A 14 3.50 -10.30 -7.26
CA LEU A 14 2.84 -10.77 -6.04
C LEU A 14 3.76 -11.58 -5.14
N ALA A 15 4.72 -12.32 -5.70
CA ALA A 15 5.71 -13.07 -4.95
C ALA A 15 6.69 -12.19 -4.16
N GLN A 16 6.93 -10.96 -4.60
CA GLN A 16 7.79 -10.00 -3.92
C GLN A 16 7.06 -9.27 -2.79
N ILE A 17 5.73 -9.19 -2.82
CA ILE A 17 4.92 -8.56 -1.77
C ILE A 17 4.71 -9.58 -0.64
N PRO A 18 5.17 -9.31 0.60
CA PRO A 18 4.93 -10.21 1.74
C PRO A 18 3.45 -10.57 1.97
N LEU A 19 2.54 -9.62 1.77
CA LEU A 19 1.09 -9.86 1.87
C LEU A 19 0.48 -10.62 0.67
N ARG A 20 1.26 -10.95 -0.35
CA ARG A 20 0.87 -11.76 -1.53
C ARG A 20 -0.35 -11.26 -2.30
N ARG A 21 -0.60 -9.95 -2.26
CA ARG A 21 -1.71 -9.31 -2.99
C ARG A 21 -1.40 -7.87 -3.32
N LEU A 22 -2.12 -7.35 -4.31
CA LEU A 22 -2.16 -5.91 -4.56
C LEU A 22 -2.91 -5.19 -3.43
N GLY A 23 -2.42 -4.00 -3.10
CA GLY A 23 -3.14 -3.06 -2.24
C GLY A 23 -4.43 -2.57 -2.89
N LYS A 24 -5.41 -2.25 -2.06
CA LYS A 24 -6.66 -1.60 -2.47
C LYS A 24 -6.57 -0.10 -2.20
N ALA A 25 -7.23 0.69 -3.03
CA ALA A 25 -7.33 2.15 -2.82
C ALA A 25 -7.91 2.51 -1.44
N SER A 26 -8.82 1.69 -0.93
CA SER A 26 -9.41 1.86 0.41
C SER A 26 -8.39 1.74 1.55
N GLU A 27 -7.32 0.96 1.37
CA GLU A 27 -6.27 0.79 2.39
C GLU A 27 -5.41 2.04 2.47
N VAL A 28 -5.09 2.63 1.32
CA VAL A 28 -4.42 3.95 1.26
C VAL A 28 -5.31 5.03 1.87
N ALA A 29 -6.60 5.04 1.51
CA ALA A 29 -7.56 6.00 2.06
C ALA A 29 -7.72 5.89 3.58
N ALA A 30 -7.68 4.67 4.14
CA ALA A 30 -7.75 4.46 5.58
C ALA A 30 -6.55 5.07 6.32
N THR A 31 -5.33 4.90 5.80
CA THR A 31 -4.13 5.55 6.38
C THR A 31 -4.23 7.07 6.29
N VAL A 32 -4.66 7.61 5.14
CA VAL A 32 -4.87 9.06 4.99
C VAL A 32 -5.90 9.56 6.00
N ALA A 33 -7.04 8.87 6.14
CA ALA A 33 -8.09 9.23 7.08
C ALA A 33 -7.55 9.29 8.52
N TYR A 34 -6.75 8.31 8.94
CA TYR A 34 -6.09 8.31 10.24
C TYR A 34 -5.15 9.52 10.41
N LEU A 35 -4.27 9.77 9.44
CA LEU A 35 -3.31 10.87 9.49
C LEU A 35 -3.99 12.24 9.58
N THR A 36 -5.16 12.39 8.98
CA THR A 36 -5.95 13.64 9.02
C THR A 36 -6.89 13.74 10.22
N SER A 37 -6.96 12.70 11.05
CA SER A 37 -7.83 12.67 12.23
C SER A 37 -7.11 13.20 13.48
N GLN A 38 -7.85 13.34 14.59
CA GLN A 38 -7.27 13.70 15.88
C GLN A 38 -6.25 12.67 16.39
N ASP A 39 -6.38 11.40 15.99
CA ASP A 39 -5.44 10.34 16.39
C ASP A 39 -4.07 10.48 15.70
N GLY A 40 -4.01 11.23 14.59
CA GLY A 40 -2.80 11.50 13.81
C GLY A 40 -2.06 12.78 14.20
N ASP A 41 -2.56 13.57 15.15
CA ASP A 41 -2.18 14.99 15.36
C ASP A 41 -0.68 15.22 15.64
N TYR A 42 0.02 14.23 16.22
CA TYR A 42 1.45 14.34 16.53
C TYR A 42 2.37 13.73 15.46
N ILE A 43 1.82 13.27 14.33
CA ILE A 43 2.58 12.69 13.22
C ILE A 43 2.84 13.78 12.18
N THR A 44 4.10 14.22 12.07
CA THR A 44 4.51 15.23 11.10
C THR A 44 5.89 14.94 10.51
N GLY A 45 6.12 15.39 9.27
CA GLY A 45 7.39 15.23 8.55
C GLY A 45 7.74 13.77 8.19
N GLN A 46 6.79 12.84 8.28
CA GLN A 46 7.01 11.43 7.99
C GLN A 46 6.55 11.04 6.59
N VAL A 47 7.22 10.04 6.02
CA VAL A 47 6.78 9.31 4.83
C VAL A 47 6.29 7.94 5.27
N ILE A 48 5.08 7.54 4.86
CA ILE A 48 4.49 6.26 5.23
C ILE A 48 4.25 5.44 3.97
N ASP A 49 4.96 4.32 3.84
CA ASP A 49 4.83 3.40 2.72
C ASP A 49 3.68 2.41 2.94
N ILE A 50 2.66 2.48 2.07
CA ILE A 50 1.50 1.59 2.07
C ILE A 50 1.66 0.59 0.93
N ASN A 51 2.67 -0.27 1.03
CA ASN A 51 3.16 -1.10 -0.07
C ASN A 51 3.04 -2.63 0.16
N GLY A 52 2.40 -3.04 1.26
CA GLY A 52 2.25 -4.46 1.62
C GLY A 52 3.57 -5.17 1.96
N GLY A 53 4.63 -4.41 2.28
CA GLY A 53 5.97 -4.90 2.63
C GLY A 53 6.92 -5.07 1.45
N LEU A 54 6.63 -4.48 0.30
CA LEU A 54 7.44 -4.64 -0.93
C LEU A 54 8.89 -4.15 -0.76
N TYR A 55 9.10 -3.11 0.04
CA TYR A 55 10.42 -2.59 0.42
C TYR A 55 10.36 -1.93 1.81
N ILE A 56 11.54 -1.68 2.38
CA ILE A 56 11.79 -0.96 3.65
C ILE A 56 12.87 0.10 3.39
#